data_AF-A0A542GC41-F1
#
_entry.id   AF-A0A542GC41-F1
#
_cell.length_a   1.000
_cell.length_b   1.000
_cell.length_c   1.000
_cell.angle_alpha   90.00
_cell.angle_beta   90.00
_cell.angle_gamma   90.00
#
_symmetry.space_group_name_H-M   'P 1'
#
loop_
_entity.id
_entity.type
_entity.pdbx_description
1 polymer ?
#
loop_
_entity_poly.entity_id
_entity_poly.type
_entity_poly.pdbx_seq_one_letter_code
_entity_poly.pdbx_strand_id
1 'polypeptide(L)'
;MTDEAYLFLLDDADVPLGVAPAAVGDLACMDTTAVRAWLNAQGSTATSPRLRLVPPEERTAVPEGAERLPVPLSEEELSRVRHRMAPAAHPRVEEELLAYRDCADGRDELIGRALAAGVPPHRIVELTGVDPATVTAAAGGR
;
A
#
# COMPACT_ATOMS: atom_id res chain seq x y z
N MET A 1 17.96 -1.90 -2.01
CA MET A 1 17.21 -2.98 -2.67
C MET A 1 15.93 -2.36 -3.17
N THR A 2 15.60 -2.50 -4.45
CA THR A 2 14.36 -1.94 -5.00
C THR A 2 13.23 -2.88 -4.59
N ASP A 3 12.38 -2.43 -3.68
CA ASP A 3 11.19 -3.15 -3.28
C ASP A 3 10.18 -3.05 -4.44
N GLU A 4 10.11 -4.10 -5.27
CA GLU A 4 9.25 -4.16 -6.45
C GLU A 4 7.82 -4.57 -6.09
N ALA A 5 6.85 -3.80 -6.60
CA ALA A 5 5.42 -4.11 -6.48
C ALA A 5 5.01 -5.15 -7.52
N TYR A 6 3.89 -5.83 -7.29
CA TYR A 6 3.37 -6.84 -8.21
C TYR A 6 2.08 -6.38 -8.88
N LEU A 7 2.10 -6.38 -10.22
CA LEU A 7 0.88 -6.41 -11.03
C LEU A 7 0.45 -7.85 -11.21
N PHE A 8 -0.85 -8.12 -11.11
CA PHE A 8 -1.39 -9.44 -11.39
C PHE A 8 -2.83 -9.33 -11.89
N LEU A 9 -3.30 -10.38 -12.56
CA LEU A 9 -4.68 -10.49 -13.00
C LEU A 9 -5.44 -11.42 -12.05
N LEU A 10 -6.58 -10.94 -11.57
CA LEU A 10 -7.55 -11.78 -10.88
C LEU A 10 -8.47 -12.46 -11.89
N ASP A 11 -8.74 -13.73 -11.65
CA ASP A 11 -9.84 -14.44 -12.34
C ASP A 11 -11.20 -13.83 -11.99
N ASP A 12 -11.36 -13.41 -10.73
CA ASP A 12 -12.58 -12.80 -10.21
C ASP A 12 -12.31 -11.37 -9.71
N ALA A 13 -12.99 -10.39 -10.33
CA ALA A 13 -12.79 -8.97 -10.04
C ALA A 13 -13.40 -8.54 -8.69
N ASP A 14 -14.29 -9.34 -8.09
CA ASP A 14 -14.93 -9.06 -6.81
C ASP A 14 -14.06 -9.41 -5.59
N VAL A 15 -12.89 -10.05 -5.79
CA VAL A 15 -11.95 -10.30 -4.70
C VAL A 15 -11.37 -8.97 -4.22
N PRO A 16 -11.47 -8.64 -2.92
CA PRO A 16 -10.95 -7.40 -2.35
C PRO A 16 -9.42 -7.49 -2.13
N LEU A 17 -8.67 -7.85 -3.18
CA LEU A 17 -7.22 -8.01 -3.15
C LEU A 17 -6.56 -6.99 -4.07
N GLY A 18 -5.71 -6.14 -3.49
CA GLY A 18 -4.98 -5.12 -4.22
C GLY A 18 -5.85 -3.98 -4.74
N VAL A 19 -5.19 -2.98 -5.33
CA VAL A 19 -5.85 -1.81 -5.92
C VAL A 19 -5.83 -1.88 -7.43
N ALA A 20 -6.91 -1.43 -8.07
CA ALA A 20 -6.90 -1.26 -9.52
C ALA A 20 -5.91 -0.13 -9.88
N PRO A 21 -4.95 -0.34 -10.80
CA PRO A 21 -4.03 0.71 -11.23
C PRO A 21 -4.75 2.00 -11.66
N ALA A 22 -5.86 1.85 -12.39
CA ALA A 22 -6.71 2.96 -12.81
C ALA A 22 -7.29 3.79 -11.64
N ALA A 23 -7.45 3.20 -10.44
CA ALA A 23 -7.91 3.91 -9.25
C ALA A 23 -6.77 4.64 -8.51
N VAL A 24 -5.52 4.17 -8.67
CA VAL A 24 -4.32 4.81 -8.09
C VAL A 24 -3.95 6.08 -8.87
N GLY A 25 -4.21 6.08 -10.18
CA GLY A 25 -3.92 7.18 -11.11
C GLY A 25 -2.80 6.81 -12.07
N ASP A 26 -2.14 7.82 -12.63
CA ASP A 26 -1.02 7.59 -13.53
C ASP A 26 0.17 6.97 -12.77
N LEU A 27 0.62 5.83 -13.30
CA LEU A 27 1.75 5.05 -12.81
C LEU A 27 2.76 4.93 -13.96
N ALA A 28 3.98 5.41 -13.75
CA ALA A 28 5.02 5.43 -14.78
C ALA A 28 5.36 4.01 -15.28
N CYS A 29 5.19 3.00 -14.42
CA CYS A 29 5.41 1.60 -14.78
C CYS A 29 4.46 1.13 -15.90
N MET A 30 3.25 1.67 -16.00
CA MET A 30 2.24 1.26 -16.98
C MET A 30 2.62 1.60 -18.42
N ASP A 31 3.48 2.60 -18.60
CA ASP A 31 3.99 3.01 -19.91
C ASP A 31 5.23 2.24 -20.36
N THR A 32 5.78 1.38 -19.48
CA THR A 32 6.97 0.60 -19.81
C THR A 32 6.66 -0.52 -20.81
N THR A 33 7.62 -0.80 -21.68
CA THR A 33 7.50 -1.88 -22.67
C THR A 33 7.25 -3.25 -22.03
N ALA A 34 7.83 -3.51 -20.86
CA ALA A 34 7.64 -4.76 -20.14
C ALA A 34 6.18 -4.96 -19.70
N VAL A 35 5.58 -3.94 -19.09
CA VAL A 35 4.17 -3.99 -18.64
C VAL A 35 3.23 -4.11 -19.83
N ARG A 36 3.46 -3.32 -20.89
CA ARG A 36 2.63 -3.38 -22.11
C ARG A 36 2.71 -4.74 -22.80
N ALA A 37 3.90 -5.34 -22.89
CA ALA A 37 4.09 -6.66 -23.49
C ALA A 37 3.39 -7.76 -22.66
N TRP A 38 3.51 -7.69 -21.34
CA TRP A 38 2.84 -8.63 -20.44
C TRP A 38 1.31 -8.50 -20.52
N LEU A 39 0.75 -7.29 -20.47
CA LEU A 39 -0.69 -7.07 -20.63
C LEU A 39 -1.21 -7.64 -21.95
N ASN A 40 -0.47 -7.43 -23.04
CA ASN A 40 -0.84 -7.97 -24.34
C ASN A 40 -0.80 -9.51 -24.37
N ALA A 41 0.20 -10.13 -23.73
CA ALA A 41 0.29 -11.60 -23.63
C ALA A 41 -0.91 -12.20 -22.87
N GLN A 42 -1.46 -11.45 -21.90
CA GLN A 42 -2.64 -11.85 -21.13
C GLN A 42 -3.96 -11.44 -21.79
N GLY A 43 -3.93 -10.77 -22.95
CA GLY A 43 -5.13 -10.23 -23.61
C GLY A 43 -5.87 -9.19 -22.76
N SER A 44 -5.16 -8.48 -21.89
CA SER A 44 -5.72 -7.49 -20.95
C SER A 44 -5.21 -6.08 -21.25
N THR A 45 -5.80 -5.08 -20.61
CA THR A 45 -5.43 -3.67 -20.78
C THR A 45 -5.14 -3.01 -19.43
N ALA A 46 -4.47 -1.87 -19.47
CA ALA A 46 -4.19 -1.05 -18.29
C ALA A 46 -5.44 -0.62 -17.50
N THR A 47 -6.59 -0.56 -18.18
CA THR A 47 -7.89 -0.18 -17.62
C THR A 47 -8.76 -1.38 -17.23
N SER A 48 -8.23 -2.60 -17.36
CA SER A 48 -8.98 -3.82 -17.08
C SER A 48 -9.36 -3.87 -15.59
N PRO A 49 -10.65 -4.12 -15.24
CA PRO A 49 -11.08 -4.21 -13.84
C PRO A 49 -10.50 -5.41 -13.10
N ARG A 50 -9.95 -6.39 -13.84
CA ARG A 50 -9.27 -7.57 -13.30
C ARG A 50 -7.81 -7.31 -12.94
N LEU A 51 -7.23 -6.21 -13.43
CA LEU A 51 -5.85 -5.86 -13.17
C LEU A 51 -5.75 -5.27 -11.77
N ARG A 52 -4.89 -5.87 -10.94
CA ARG A 52 -4.64 -5.45 -9.57
C ARG A 52 -3.16 -5.21 -9.34
N LEU A 53 -2.88 -4.29 -8.44
CA LEU A 53 -1.56 -3.90 -8.00
C LEU A 53 -1.47 -4.07 -6.49
N VAL A 54 -0.41 -4.72 -6.03
CA VAL A 54 -0.09 -4.84 -4.60
C VAL A 54 1.33 -4.35 -4.32
N PRO A 55 1.55 -3.71 -3.17
CA PRO A 55 2.86 -3.28 -2.75
C PRO A 55 3.74 -4.49 -2.37
N PRO A 56 5.07 -4.32 -2.30
CA PRO A 56 6.04 -5.38 -2.05
C PRO A 56 5.77 -6.17 -0.77
N GLU A 57 5.28 -5.51 0.29
CA GLU A 57 4.92 -6.15 1.56
C GLU A 57 3.72 -7.10 1.47
N GLU A 58 2.86 -6.97 0.46
CA GLU A 58 1.62 -7.75 0.27
C GLU A 58 1.74 -8.78 -0.86
N ARG A 59 2.96 -9.02 -1.38
CA ARG A 59 3.21 -9.97 -2.47
C ARG A 59 2.78 -11.40 -2.14
N THR A 60 2.75 -11.77 -0.86
CA THR A 60 2.30 -13.09 -0.38
C THR A 60 0.79 -13.27 -0.47
N ALA A 61 0.03 -12.18 -0.55
CA ALA A 61 -1.42 -12.23 -0.73
C ALA A 61 -1.82 -12.53 -2.19
N VAL A 62 -0.88 -12.42 -3.14
CA VAL A 62 -1.11 -12.79 -4.55
C VAL A 62 -1.23 -14.30 -4.69
N PRO A 63 -2.32 -14.83 -5.29
CA PRO A 63 -2.47 -16.26 -5.51
C PRO A 63 -1.30 -16.84 -6.30
N GLU A 64 -0.79 -18.02 -5.89
CA GLU A 64 0.41 -18.58 -6.52
C GLU A 64 0.25 -18.90 -8.01
N GLY A 65 -0.98 -19.25 -8.42
CA GLY A 65 -1.36 -19.53 -9.81
C GLY A 65 -1.79 -18.32 -10.63
N ALA A 66 -1.82 -17.12 -10.05
CA ALA A 66 -2.11 -15.92 -10.81
C ALA A 66 -0.88 -15.44 -11.59
N GLU A 67 -1.11 -15.05 -12.85
CA GLU A 67 -0.11 -14.39 -13.67
C GLU A 67 0.27 -13.07 -12.99
N ARG A 68 1.57 -12.92 -12.67
CA ARG A 68 2.11 -11.76 -11.95
C ARG A 68 3.37 -11.22 -12.60
N LEU A 69 3.55 -9.90 -12.53
CA LEU A 69 4.67 -9.16 -13.10
C LEU A 69 5.26 -8.22 -12.03
N PRO A 70 6.56 -8.33 -11.70
CA PRO A 70 7.25 -7.31 -10.92
C PRO A 70 7.30 -5.99 -11.68
N VAL A 71 6.93 -4.90 -11.02
CA VAL A 71 7.01 -3.55 -11.54
C VAL A 71 7.75 -2.62 -10.59
N PRO A 72 8.65 -1.75 -11.12
CA PRO A 72 9.26 -0.71 -10.31
C PRO A 72 8.20 0.36 -10.03
N LEU A 73 8.03 0.69 -8.75
CA LEU A 73 7.25 1.85 -8.31
C LEU A 73 8.15 2.81 -7.53
N SER A 74 7.94 4.10 -7.75
CA SER A 74 8.52 5.17 -6.94
C SER A 74 7.88 5.19 -5.55
N GLU A 75 8.56 5.79 -4.56
CA GLU A 75 8.01 5.93 -3.21
C GLU A 75 6.66 6.66 -3.18
N GLU A 76 6.49 7.68 -4.03
CA GLU A 76 5.22 8.41 -4.17
C GLU A 76 4.09 7.50 -4.71
N GLU A 77 4.40 6.65 -5.69
CA GLU A 77 3.44 5.70 -6.27
C GLU A 77 3.06 4.63 -5.25
N LEU A 78 4.04 4.07 -4.54
CA LEU A 78 3.83 3.13 -3.44
C LEU A 78 2.96 3.74 -2.34
N SER A 79 3.21 5.00 -1.97
CA SER A 79 2.39 5.71 -0.99
C SER A 79 0.93 5.81 -1.43
N ARG A 80 0.68 6.12 -2.72
CA ARG A 80 -0.70 6.16 -3.27
C ARG A 80 -1.36 4.77 -3.26
N VAL A 81 -0.61 3.73 -3.62
CA VAL A 81 -1.10 2.33 -3.60
C VAL A 81 -1.51 1.94 -2.18
N ARG A 82 -0.62 2.15 -1.21
CA ARG A 82 -0.86 1.87 0.22
C ARG A 82 -2.08 2.60 0.73
N HIS A 83 -2.18 3.89 0.43
CA HIS A 83 -3.32 4.71 0.85
C HIS A 83 -4.66 4.24 0.25
N ARG A 84 -4.65 3.66 -0.96
CA ARG A 84 -5.87 3.11 -1.58
C ARG A 84 -6.21 1.70 -1.10
N MET A 85 -5.23 0.93 -0.65
CA MET A 85 -5.44 -0.38 -0.01
C MET A 85 -5.88 -0.23 1.45
N ALA A 86 -5.48 0.85 2.09
CA ALA A 86 -5.83 1.14 3.46
C ALA A 86 -7.34 1.31 3.66
N PRO A 87 -7.92 0.76 4.75
CA PRO A 87 -9.28 1.07 5.16
C PRO A 87 -9.50 2.59 5.23
N ALA A 88 -10.71 3.05 4.87
CA ALA A 88 -11.06 4.47 4.76
C ALA A 88 -10.79 5.33 6.02
N ALA A 89 -10.48 4.72 7.17
CA ALA A 89 -10.08 5.39 8.41
C ALA A 89 -8.60 5.81 8.45
N HIS A 90 -7.70 5.18 7.69
CA HIS A 90 -6.25 5.46 7.74
C HIS A 90 -5.83 6.84 7.23
N PRO A 91 -6.37 7.39 6.13
CA PRO A 91 -5.93 8.68 5.57
C PRO A 91 -5.97 9.82 6.59
N ARG A 92 -7.09 9.90 7.31
CA ARG A 92 -7.34 10.92 8.33
C ARG A 92 -6.41 10.76 9.53
N VAL A 93 -6.09 9.52 9.90
CA VAL A 93 -5.21 9.24 11.04
C VAL A 93 -3.74 9.48 10.66
N GLU A 94 -3.33 9.20 9.43
CA GLU A 94 -1.98 9.57 8.93
C GLU A 94 -1.79 11.09 8.89
N GLU A 95 -2.79 11.85 8.43
CA GLU A 95 -2.76 13.33 8.48
C GLU A 95 -2.66 13.85 9.91
N GLU A 96 -3.41 13.27 10.85
CA GLU A 96 -3.32 13.60 12.28
C GLU A 96 -1.91 13.28 12.83
N LEU A 97 -1.31 12.15 12.46
CA LEU A 97 0.06 11.76 12.86
C LEU A 97 1.13 12.72 12.32
N LEU A 98 1.01 13.12 11.05
CA LEU A 98 1.89 14.10 10.41
C LEU A 98 1.79 15.47 11.09
N ALA A 99 0.58 15.93 11.39
CA ALA A 99 0.35 17.20 12.07
C ALA A 99 0.87 17.21 13.51
N TYR A 100 0.87 16.05 14.18
CA TYR A 100 1.38 15.89 15.54
C TYR A 100 2.90 15.74 15.65
N ARG A 101 3.61 15.65 14.53
CA ARG A 101 5.09 15.57 14.53
C ARG A 101 5.74 16.77 15.25
N ASP A 102 5.11 17.94 15.19
CA ASP A 102 5.57 19.17 15.83
C ASP A 102 5.03 19.39 17.27
N CYS A 103 4.22 18.48 17.81
CA CYS A 103 3.65 18.58 19.17
C CYS A 103 3.90 17.30 19.98
N ALA A 104 4.45 17.41 21.18
CA ALA A 104 4.79 16.25 22.02
C ALA A 104 3.61 15.73 22.87
N ASP A 105 2.61 16.58 23.14
CA ASP A 105 1.48 16.24 24.01
C ASP A 105 0.46 15.32 23.30
N GLY A 106 -0.01 14.25 23.93
CA GLY A 106 -1.07 13.38 23.37
C GLY A 106 -0.64 12.42 22.25
N ARG A 107 0.67 12.31 22.00
CA ARG A 107 1.25 11.45 20.96
C ARG A 107 0.97 9.95 21.16
N ASP A 108 1.07 9.45 22.38
CA ASP A 108 0.86 8.02 22.67
C ASP A 108 -0.59 7.60 22.41
N GLU A 109 -1.55 8.48 22.70
CA GLU A 109 -2.97 8.25 22.44
C GLU A 109 -3.29 8.26 20.94
N LEU A 110 -2.58 9.07 20.16
CA LEU A 110 -2.68 9.07 18.69
C LEU A 110 -2.04 7.82 18.07
N ILE A 111 -0.89 7.37 18.58
CA ILE A 111 -0.27 6.09 18.17
C ILE A 111 -1.23 4.92 18.46
N GLY A 112 -1.85 4.89 19.64
CA GLY A 112 -2.86 3.90 20.00
C GLY A 112 -4.07 3.90 19.04
N ARG A 113 -4.57 5.08 18.66
CA ARG A 113 -5.65 5.20 17.67
C ARG A 113 -5.23 4.76 16.26
N ALA A 114 -3.99 5.05 15.84
CA ALA A 114 -3.46 4.60 14.55
C ALA A 114 -3.35 3.08 14.47
N LEU A 115 -2.86 2.45 15.54
CA LEU A 115 -2.81 1.00 15.67
C LEU A 115 -4.23 0.40 15.66
N ALA A 116 -5.17 1.00 16.40
CA ALA A 116 -6.57 0.55 16.42
C ALA A 116 -7.28 0.75 15.07
N ALA A 117 -6.90 1.75 14.29
CA ALA A 117 -7.37 1.96 12.93
C ALA A 117 -6.78 0.92 11.95
N GLY A 118 -5.67 0.27 12.30
CA GLY A 118 -4.99 -0.75 11.50
C GLY A 118 -3.75 -0.26 10.75
N VAL A 119 -3.23 0.93 11.08
CA VAL A 119 -1.98 1.44 10.50
C VAL A 119 -0.81 0.59 10.99
N PRO A 120 0.06 0.08 10.10
CA PRO A 120 1.13 -0.81 10.52
C PRO A 120 2.22 -0.07 11.32
N PRO A 121 2.86 -0.71 12.32
CA PRO A 121 3.81 -0.05 13.23
C PRO A 121 4.99 0.64 12.54
N HIS A 122 5.54 0.05 11.48
CA HIS A 122 6.65 0.63 10.72
C HIS A 122 6.24 1.96 10.07
N ARG A 123 4.98 2.09 9.62
CA ARG A 123 4.45 3.30 9.00
C ARG A 123 4.24 4.42 10.02
N ILE A 124 3.82 4.07 11.23
CA ILE A 124 3.70 5.04 12.34
C ILE A 124 5.09 5.63 12.67
N VAL A 125 6.13 4.80 12.74
CA VAL A 125 7.52 5.25 12.95
C VAL A 125 7.97 6.20 11.84
N GLU A 126 7.73 5.85 10.57
CA GLU A 126 8.06 6.70 9.43
C GLU A 126 7.36 8.07 9.50
N LEU A 127 6.07 8.10 9.83
CA LEU A 127 5.25 9.32 9.81
C LEU A 127 5.51 10.23 11.01
N THR A 128 5.75 9.64 12.19
CA THR A 128 5.89 10.39 13.44
C THR A 128 7.34 10.64 13.84
N GLY A 129 8.30 9.86 13.32
CA GLY A 129 9.71 9.90 13.70
C GLY A 129 9.99 9.36 15.12
N VAL A 130 9.05 8.61 15.71
CA VAL A 130 9.11 8.11 17.09
C VAL A 130 9.85 6.78 17.14
N ASP A 131 10.49 6.49 18.26
CA ASP A 131 11.23 5.24 18.45
C ASP A 131 10.33 4.01 18.25
N PRO A 132 10.76 3.00 17.47
CA PRO A 132 10.02 1.75 17.25
C PRO A 132 9.59 1.04 18.54
N ALA A 133 10.37 1.16 19.63
CA ALA A 133 10.04 0.58 20.92
C ALA A 133 8.79 1.24 21.54
N THR A 134 8.60 2.55 21.32
CA THR A 134 7.42 3.29 21.80
C THR A 134 6.16 2.84 21.07
N VAL A 135 6.24 2.66 19.75
CA VAL A 135 5.14 2.14 18.93
C VAL A 135 4.80 0.70 19.30
N THR A 136 5.82 -0.12 19.58
CA THR A 136 5.64 -1.53 20.00
C THR A 136 5.00 -1.62 21.39
N ALA A 137 5.40 -0.76 22.33
CA ALA A 137 4.80 -0.69 23.66
C ALA A 137 3.31 -0.30 23.60
N ALA A 138 2.94 0.64 22.70
CA ALA A 138 1.55 1.00 22.45
C ALA A 138 0.75 -0.13 21.77
N ALA A 139 1.39 -1.00 20.98
CA ALA A 139 0.75 -2.15 20.34
C ALA A 139 0.55 -3.36 21.27
N GLY A 140 1.40 -3.51 22.29
CA GLY A 140 1.37 -4.62 23.25
C GLY A 140 0.48 -4.40 24.48
N GLY A 141 -0.07 -3.21 24.67
CA GLY A 141 -0.99 -2.90 25.76
C GLY A 141 -2.43 -3.33 25.47
N ARG A 142 -2.71 -4.63 25.53
CA ARG A 142 -4.07 -5.17 25.57
C ARG A 142 -4.20 -6.24 26.65
#